data_AF-A0AAN8FZ23-F1
#
_entry.id   AF-A0AAN8FZ23-F1
#
_cell.length_a   1.000
_cell.length_b   1.000
_cell.length_c   1.000
_cell.angle_alpha   90.00
_cell.angle_beta   90.00
_cell.angle_gamma   90.00
#
_symmetry.space_group_name_H-M   'P 1'
#
loop_
_entity.id
_entity.type
_entity.pdbx_description
1 polymer ?
#
loop_
_entity_poly.entity_id
_entity_poly.type
_entity_poly.pdbx_seq_one_letter_code
_entity_poly.pdbx_strand_id
1 'polypeptide(L)'
;MVIVSDEMEHNSSTVLTVMEKIVMEIKDIQPNVECIHYWTDSPTSQYRNKLIFDAVANHEERYGMKARWNYFEAGQEALRWIGWYY
;
A
#
# COMPACT_ATOMS: atom_id res chain seq x y z
N MET A 1 2.96 12.90 3.33
CA MET A 1 1.66 12.92 4.02
C MET A 1 1.58 11.69 4.90
N VAL A 2 1.19 11.84 6.16
CA VAL A 2 1.00 10.73 7.09
C VAL A 2 -0.46 10.77 7.53
N ILE A 3 -1.17 9.66 7.36
CA ILE A 3 -2.56 9.52 7.80
C ILE A 3 -2.58 8.48 8.91
N VAL A 4 -3.16 8.85 10.05
CA VAL A 4 -3.45 7.95 11.16
C VAL A 4 -4.96 7.90 11.27
N SER A 5 -5.52 6.69 11.20
CA SER A 5 -6.95 6.45 11.36
C SER A 5 -7.22 6.04 12.81
N ASP A 6 -8.27 6.60 13.42
CA ASP A 6 -8.77 6.15 14.73
C ASP A 6 -9.61 4.86 14.61
N GLU A 7 -9.84 4.38 13.39
CA GLU A 7 -10.56 3.13 13.12
C GLU A 7 -9.73 1.92 13.59
N MET A 8 -10.26 1.22 14.60
CA MET A 8 -9.62 0.06 15.22
C MET A 8 -9.93 -1.24 14.48
N GLU A 9 -10.94 -1.24 13.59
CA GLU A 9 -11.25 -2.39 12.76
C GLU A 9 -10.27 -2.52 11.59
N HIS A 10 -9.53 -3.62 11.57
CA HIS A 10 -8.63 -3.99 10.47
C HIS A 10 -9.41 -4.51 9.24
N ASN A 11 -10.43 -3.77 8.80
CA ASN A 11 -11.21 -4.10 7.62
C ASN A 11 -10.50 -3.58 6.37
N SER A 12 -10.40 -4.44 5.36
CA SER A 12 -9.80 -4.10 4.08
C SER A 12 -10.56 -3.02 3.31
N SER A 13 -11.87 -2.88 3.55
CA SER A 13 -12.68 -1.78 2.98
C SER A 13 -12.23 -0.41 3.48
N THR A 14 -11.93 -0.26 4.78
CA THR A 14 -11.40 0.99 5.36
C THR A 14 -10.09 1.40 4.70
N VAL A 15 -9.18 0.44 4.49
CA VAL A 15 -7.90 0.70 3.82
C VAL A 15 -8.12 1.21 2.40
N LEU A 16 -9.03 0.58 1.63
CA LEU A 16 -9.34 1.02 0.27
C LEU A 16 -9.96 2.43 0.24
N THR A 17 -10.88 2.74 1.15
CA THR A 17 -11.50 4.07 1.22
C THR A 17 -10.48 5.15 1.55
N VAL A 18 -9.55 4.87 2.47
CA VAL A 18 -8.46 5.81 2.80
C VAL A 18 -7.55 5.99 1.58
N MET A 19 -7.17 4.90 0.91
CA MET A 19 -6.36 4.97 -0.30
C MET A 19 -7.02 5.81 -1.39
N GLU A 20 -8.31 5.61 -1.66
CA GLU A 20 -9.06 6.35 -2.67
C GLU A 20 -9.00 7.87 -2.41
N LYS A 21 -9.21 8.30 -1.17
CA LYS A 21 -9.10 9.72 -0.79
C LYS A 21 -7.70 10.28 -1.07
N ILE A 22 -6.65 9.52 -0.73
CA ILE A 22 -5.26 9.94 -0.96
C ILE A 22 -4.98 10.07 -2.46
N VAL A 23 -5.42 9.11 -3.27
CA VAL A 23 -5.18 9.13 -4.72
C VAL A 23 -5.84 10.34 -5.37
N MET A 24 -7.06 10.69 -4.94
CA MET A 24 -7.75 11.88 -5.41
C MET A 24 -7.02 13.17 -5.01
N GLU A 25 -6.55 13.28 -3.76
CA GLU A 25 -5.74 14.43 -3.33
C GLU A 25 -4.42 14.55 -4.11
N ILE A 26 -3.74 13.43 -4.37
CA ILE A 26 -2.52 13.40 -5.19
C ILE A 26 -2.82 13.92 -6.61
N LYS A 27 -3.95 13.51 -7.19
CA LYS A 27 -4.37 13.95 -8.53
C LYS A 27 -4.61 15.45 -8.58
N ASP A 28 -5.21 16.02 -7.55
CA ASP A 28 -5.47 17.45 -7.46
C ASP A 28 -4.17 18.26 -7.31
N ILE A 29 -3.21 17.74 -6.56
CA ILE A 29 -1.90 18.39 -6.33
C ILE A 29 -0.97 18.24 -7.54
N GLN A 30 -0.96 17.06 -8.17
CA GLN A 30 -0.13 16.73 -9.32
C GLN A 30 -0.96 15.97 -10.37
N PRO A 31 -1.59 16.69 -11.32
CA PRO A 31 -2.48 16.07 -12.31
C PRO A 31 -1.75 15.19 -13.33
N ASN A 32 -0.43 15.33 -13.45
CA ASN A 32 0.39 14.58 -14.41
C ASN A 32 1.07 13.33 -13.80
N VAL A 33 0.59 12.83 -12.65
CA VAL A 33 1.09 11.55 -12.12
C VAL A 33 0.73 10.41 -13.06
N GLU A 34 1.74 9.71 -13.56
CA GLU A 34 1.55 8.53 -14.42
C GLU A 34 1.42 7.22 -13.62
N CYS A 35 2.07 7.15 -12.44
CA CYS A 35 2.17 5.91 -11.67
C CYS A 35 2.28 6.16 -10.15
N ILE A 36 1.48 5.43 -9.37
CA ILE A 36 1.58 5.38 -7.90
C ILE A 36 2.27 4.09 -7.46
N HIS A 37 3.20 4.21 -6.51
CA HIS A 37 3.91 3.09 -5.91
C HIS A 37 3.48 2.91 -4.45
N TYR A 38 2.71 1.86 -4.20
CA TYR A 38 2.30 1.45 -2.85
C TYR A 38 3.38 0.55 -2.22
N TRP A 39 3.52 0.68 -0.91
CA TRP A 39 4.48 -0.07 -0.10
C TRP A 39 3.81 -0.56 1.18
N THR A 40 3.88 -1.87 1.44
CA THR A 40 3.37 -2.46 2.69
C THR A 40 4.40 -3.39 3.33
N ASP A 41 4.30 -3.57 4.64
CA ASP A 41 5.08 -4.55 5.39
C ASP A 41 4.56 -5.98 5.15
N SER A 42 5.49 -6.93 5.03
CA SER A 42 5.31 -8.39 4.98
C SER A 42 4.26 -8.97 3.99
N PRO A 43 4.66 -9.83 3.05
CA PRO A 43 3.73 -10.43 2.09
C PRO A 43 2.79 -11.48 2.68
N THR A 44 3.05 -12.07 3.86
CA THR A 44 2.44 -13.37 4.20
C THR A 44 0.92 -13.33 4.45
N SER A 45 0.40 -12.27 5.09
CA SER A 45 -1.04 -12.04 5.28
C SER A 45 -1.63 -11.16 4.17
N GLN A 46 -0.86 -10.18 3.69
CA GLN A 46 -1.31 -9.20 2.70
C GLN A 46 -1.36 -9.74 1.27
N TYR A 47 -0.47 -10.67 0.89
CA TYR A 47 -0.50 -11.30 -0.44
C TYR A 47 -1.78 -12.14 -0.67
N ARG A 48 -2.44 -12.58 0.39
CA ARG A 48 -3.74 -13.29 0.29
C ARG A 48 -4.92 -12.33 0.12
N ASN A 49 -4.67 -11.02 0.17
CA ASN A 49 -5.72 -10.02 0.07
C ASN A 49 -6.06 -9.77 -1.40
N LYS A 50 -7.11 -10.44 -1.88
CA LYS A 50 -7.66 -10.27 -3.23
C LYS A 50 -7.93 -8.80 -3.59
N LEU A 51 -8.20 -7.97 -2.58
CA LEU A 51 -8.50 -6.56 -2.77
C LEU A 51 -7.28 -5.74 -3.21
N ILE A 52 -6.06 -6.15 -2.83
CA ILE A 52 -4.83 -5.49 -3.32
C ILE A 52 -4.68 -5.73 -4.82
N PHE A 53 -4.89 -6.96 -5.27
CA PHE A 53 -4.84 -7.27 -6.70
C PHE A 53 -5.93 -6.54 -7.48
N ASP A 54 -7.17 -6.50 -6.97
CA ASP A 54 -8.26 -5.72 -7.57
C ASP A 54 -7.93 -4.23 -7.66
N ALA A 55 -7.38 -3.66 -6.58
CA ALA A 55 -7.00 -2.26 -6.52
C ALA A 55 -5.93 -1.89 -7.54
N VAL A 56 -4.92 -2.75 -7.73
CA VAL A 56 -3.85 -2.53 -8.72
C VAL A 56 -4.35 -2.77 -10.15
N ALA A 57 -5.08 -3.86 -10.38
CA ALA A 57 -5.55 -4.23 -11.72
C ALA A 57 -6.51 -3.19 -12.32
N ASN A 58 -7.38 -2.62 -11.49
CA ASN A 58 -8.37 -1.62 -11.92
C ASN A 58 -7.92 -0.18 -11.66
N HIS A 59 -6.68 0.04 -11.23
CA HIS A 59 -6.22 1.38 -10.80
C HIS A 59 -6.25 2.40 -11.95
N GLU A 60 -5.79 1.98 -13.13
CA GLU A 60 -5.73 2.84 -14.31
C GLU A 60 -7.14 3.20 -14.80
N GLU A 61 -8.06 2.25 -14.79
CA GLU A 61 -9.47 2.49 -15.12
C GLU A 61 -10.14 3.43 -14.10
N ARG A 62 -9.91 3.23 -12.80
CA ARG A 62 -10.55 4.03 -11.73
C ARG A 62 -10.01 5.45 -11.64
N TYR A 63 -8.70 5.62 -11.79
CA TYR A 63 -8.04 6.89 -11.44
C TYR A 63 -7.32 7.56 -12.61
N GLY A 64 -7.15 6.87 -13.74
CA GLY A 64 -6.42 7.37 -14.91
C GLY A 64 -4.90 7.30 -14.77
N MET A 65 -4.40 6.51 -13.81
CA MET A 65 -2.98 6.38 -13.49
C MET A 65 -2.64 4.95 -13.11
N LYS A 66 -1.44 4.50 -13.45
CA LYS A 66 -0.99 3.14 -13.17
C LYS A 66 -0.67 2.97 -11.69
N ALA A 67 -0.69 1.74 -11.21
CA ALA A 67 -0.24 1.41 -9.87
C ALA A 67 0.72 0.24 -9.85
N ARG A 68 1.65 0.29 -8.90
CA ARG A 68 2.52 -0.83 -8.52
C ARG A 68 2.45 -1.02 -7.02
N TRP A 69 2.31 -2.28 -6.59
CA TRP A 69 2.34 -2.63 -5.18
C TRP A 69 3.61 -3.39 -4.85
N ASN A 70 4.35 -2.91 -3.86
CA ASN A 70 5.62 -3.49 -3.42
C ASN A 70 5.50 -3.90 -1.95
N TYR A 71 6.23 -4.94 -1.58
CA TYR A 71 6.31 -5.43 -0.22
C TYR A 71 7.72 -5.20 0.30
N PHE A 72 7.84 -4.69 1.52
CA PHE A 72 9.12 -4.73 2.23
C PHE A 72 9.45 -6.18 2.61
N GLU A 73 10.74 -6.54 2.59
CA GLU A 73 11.20 -7.84 3.08
C GLU A 73 10.68 -8.05 4.51
N ALA A 74 10.12 -9.24 4.77
CA ALA A 74 9.66 -9.62 6.10
C ALA A 74 10.87 -9.76 7.04
N GLY A 75 11.25 -8.66 7.69
CA GLY A 75 12.30 -8.62 8.70
C GLY A 75 11.85 -9.27 10.02
N GLN A 76 11.57 -10.58 10.02
CA GLN A 76 11.77 -11.40 11.23
C GLN A 76 13.09 -12.20 11.17
N GLU A 77 13.70 -12.39 10.00
CA GLU A 77 15.01 -13.04 9.90
C GLU A 77 16.19 -12.07 9.78
N ALA A 78 16.00 -10.83 9.30
CA ALA A 78 17.09 -9.84 9.20
C ALA A 78 17.65 -9.43 10.58
N LEU A 79 16.84 -9.46 11.65
CA LEU A 79 17.29 -9.16 13.01
C LEU A 79 18.03 -10.33 13.69
N ARG A 80 17.89 -11.57 13.18
CA ARG A 80 18.69 -12.72 13.67
C ARG A 80 20.11 -12.75 13.11
N TRP A 81 20.34 -12.10 11.96
CA TRP A 81 21.65 -12.05 11.31
C TRP A 81 22.56 -10.91 11.80
N ILE A 82 22.00 -9.87 12.41
CA ILE A 82 22.75 -8.71 12.91
C ILE A 82 23.23 -8.93 14.38
N GLY A 83 22.70 -9.94 15.07
CA GLY A 83 22.95 -10.21 16.49
C GLY A 83 24.11 -11.14 16.84
N TRP A 84 24.98 -11.54 15.89
CA TRP A 84 26.11 -12.47 16.14
C TRP A 84 27.49 -11.91 15.79
N TYR A 85 27.61 -10.60 15.57
CA TYR A 85 28.89 -9.93 15.50
C TYR A 85 28.88 -8.74 16.46
N TYR A 86 29.12 -9.00 17.75
CA TYR A 86 29.89 -8.18 18.71
C TYR A 86 30.02 -8.95 20.02
#